data_AF-A0A522CZW1-F1
#
_entry.id   AF-A0A522CZW1-F1
#
_cell.length_a   1.000
_cell.length_b   1.000
_cell.length_c   1.000
_cell.angle_alpha   90.00
_cell.angle_beta   90.00
_cell.angle_gamma   90.00
#
_symmetry.space_group_name_H-M   'P 1'
#
loop_
_entity.id
_entity.type
_entity.pdbx_description
1 polymer ?
#
loop_
_entity_poly.entity_id
_entity_poly.type
_entity_poly.pdbx_seq_one_letter_code
_entity_poly.pdbx_strand_id
1 'polypeptide(L)'
;MRRALALAATLSLIAGAASAETWTKFHTMENGASVSFDSDYTYKDKQSGRLVVMQALSKGTLGPSAPGKADSVGSVAAYDCSKKNVIPMASYRPNQALDIKATWRSDTPKKAEGADNEALLAAVCPHADHVPVK
;
A
#
# COMPACT_ATOMS: atom_id res chain seq x y z
N MET A 1 7.80 -21.75 -59.01
CA MET A 1 6.98 -22.33 -57.93
C MET A 1 7.33 -21.62 -56.63
N ARG A 2 6.42 -20.76 -56.15
CA ARG A 2 6.57 -19.94 -54.93
C ARG A 2 6.21 -20.80 -53.72
N ARG A 3 7.15 -21.05 -52.80
CA ARG A 3 6.85 -21.64 -51.50
C ARG A 3 7.15 -20.60 -50.43
N ALA A 4 6.10 -19.88 -50.04
CA ALA A 4 6.13 -19.00 -48.88
C ALA A 4 6.06 -19.88 -47.62
N LEU A 5 7.09 -19.82 -46.79
CA LEU A 5 7.04 -20.37 -45.44
C LEU A 5 6.30 -19.35 -44.56
N ALA A 6 5.09 -19.71 -44.14
CA ALA A 6 4.30 -18.94 -43.20
C ALA A 6 4.88 -19.10 -41.79
N LEU A 7 5.41 -18.02 -41.23
CA LEU A 7 5.89 -17.96 -39.86
C LEU A 7 4.69 -17.60 -38.95
N ALA A 8 4.09 -18.59 -38.30
CA ALA A 8 3.06 -18.37 -37.29
C ALA A 8 3.73 -18.00 -35.96
N ALA A 9 3.87 -16.71 -35.69
CA ALA A 9 4.29 -16.22 -34.38
C ALA A 9 3.09 -16.31 -33.42
N THR A 10 3.10 -17.32 -32.54
CA THR A 10 2.19 -17.39 -31.40
C THR A 10 2.58 -16.30 -30.40
N LEU A 11 1.87 -15.17 -30.44
CA LEU A 11 1.90 -14.15 -29.40
C LEU A 11 1.15 -14.69 -28.18
N SER A 12 1.89 -15.27 -27.24
CA SER A 12 1.40 -15.52 -25.88
C SER A 12 1.20 -14.17 -25.21
N LEU A 13 -0.03 -13.64 -25.27
CA LEU A 13 -0.47 -12.54 -24.42
C LEU A 13 -0.39 -13.00 -22.96
N ILE A 14 0.69 -12.65 -22.28
CA ILE A 14 0.74 -12.67 -20.82
C ILE A 14 -0.15 -11.51 -20.39
N ALA A 15 -1.45 -11.77 -20.30
CA ALA A 15 -2.38 -10.87 -19.64
C ALA A 15 -1.93 -10.79 -18.18
N GLY A 16 -1.22 -9.71 -17.82
CA GLY A 16 -0.95 -9.39 -16.43
C GLY A 16 -2.30 -9.29 -15.73
N ALA A 17 -2.60 -10.25 -14.87
CA ALA A 17 -3.78 -10.20 -14.05
C ALA A 17 -3.77 -8.88 -13.28
N ALA A 18 -4.78 -8.03 -13.51
CA ALA A 18 -5.09 -6.94 -12.60
C ALA A 18 -5.53 -7.60 -11.29
N SER A 19 -4.57 -7.89 -10.40
CA SER A 19 -4.90 -8.32 -9.04
C SER A 19 -5.73 -7.23 -8.40
N ALA A 20 -6.96 -7.57 -8.02
CA ALA A 20 -7.79 -6.68 -7.21
C ALA A 20 -7.10 -6.49 -5.86
N GLU A 21 -6.94 -5.24 -5.44
CA GLU A 21 -6.34 -4.86 -4.16
C GLU A 21 -7.22 -5.33 -2.99
N THR A 22 -6.60 -5.86 -1.93
CA THR A 22 -7.30 -6.36 -0.75
C THR A 22 -7.33 -5.32 0.38
N TRP A 23 -8.32 -4.44 0.33
CA TRP A 23 -8.53 -3.38 1.31
C TRP A 23 -9.29 -3.86 2.55
N THR A 24 -8.68 -3.73 3.73
CA THR A 24 -9.30 -4.02 5.03
C THR A 24 -9.56 -2.75 5.82
N LYS A 25 -10.83 -2.44 6.08
CA LYS A 25 -11.23 -1.28 6.91
C LYS A 25 -10.82 -1.48 8.36
N PHE A 26 -10.15 -0.49 8.96
CA PHE A 26 -9.75 -0.55 10.37
C PHE A 26 -10.29 0.61 11.22
N HIS A 27 -10.66 1.75 10.61
CA HIS A 27 -11.16 2.90 11.35
C HIS A 27 -12.17 3.73 10.56
N THR A 28 -13.05 4.44 11.26
CA THR A 28 -13.89 5.48 10.69
C THR A 28 -13.62 6.75 11.49
N MET A 29 -13.06 7.75 10.81
CA MET A 29 -12.70 9.05 11.37
C MET A 29 -13.95 9.84 11.75
N GLU A 30 -13.80 10.84 12.63
CA GLU A 30 -14.90 11.71 13.08
C GLU A 30 -15.63 12.42 11.93
N ASN A 31 -14.92 12.74 10.86
CA ASN A 31 -15.49 13.38 9.68
C ASN A 31 -16.29 12.40 8.78
N GLY A 32 -16.47 11.15 9.19
CA GLY A 32 -17.18 10.08 8.48
C GLY A 32 -16.36 9.39 7.37
N ALA A 33 -15.10 9.77 7.14
CA ALA A 33 -14.22 9.03 6.25
C ALA A 33 -13.83 7.69 6.89
N SER A 34 -13.85 6.61 6.11
CA SER A 34 -13.27 5.34 6.56
C SER A 34 -11.85 5.20 6.04
N VAL A 35 -10.99 4.58 6.86
CA VAL A 35 -9.61 4.29 6.51
C VAL A 35 -9.43 2.79 6.45
N SER A 36 -8.77 2.33 5.38
CA SER A 36 -8.47 0.92 5.13
C SER A 36 -6.99 0.76 4.84
N PHE A 37 -6.44 -0.44 5.09
CA PHE A 37 -5.09 -0.80 4.67
C PHE A 37 -5.13 -1.88 3.58
N ASP A 38 -4.15 -1.86 2.67
CA ASP A 38 -4.00 -2.88 1.64
C ASP A 38 -3.15 -4.05 2.16
N SER A 39 -3.76 -5.23 2.24
CA SER A 39 -3.10 -6.45 2.73
C SER A 39 -2.06 -6.98 1.73
N ASP A 40 -2.28 -6.78 0.43
CA ASP A 40 -1.38 -7.23 -0.63
C ASP A 40 -0.12 -6.35 -0.71
N TYR A 41 -0.24 -5.08 -0.32
CA TYR A 41 0.89 -4.16 -0.20
C TYR A 41 1.63 -4.29 1.13
N THR A 42 1.04 -4.85 2.18
CA THR A 42 1.67 -4.86 3.51
C THR A 42 2.82 -5.87 3.59
N TYR A 43 4.00 -5.42 4.04
CA TYR A 43 5.19 -6.27 4.17
C TYR A 43 6.12 -5.80 5.29
N LYS A 44 7.00 -6.70 5.76
CA LYS A 44 8.08 -6.36 6.69
C LYS A 44 9.34 -6.02 5.90
N ASP A 45 9.84 -4.80 6.07
CA ASP A 45 11.08 -4.36 5.43
C ASP A 45 12.28 -5.08 6.07
N LYS A 46 13.06 -5.79 5.26
CA LYS A 46 14.18 -6.61 5.74
C LYS A 46 15.27 -5.78 6.42
N GLN A 47 15.52 -4.57 5.93
CA GLN A 47 16.64 -3.74 6.39
C GLN A 47 16.32 -3.04 7.71
N SER A 48 15.13 -2.47 7.84
CA SER A 48 14.72 -1.73 9.05
C SER A 48 13.95 -2.58 10.06
N GLY A 49 13.42 -3.73 9.64
CA GLY A 49 12.52 -4.57 10.44
C GLY A 49 11.12 -3.97 10.62
N ARG A 50 10.81 -2.83 9.99
CA ARG A 50 9.54 -2.12 10.11
C ARG A 50 8.48 -2.73 9.21
N LEU A 51 7.23 -2.66 9.66
CA LEU A 51 6.06 -3.03 8.87
C LEU A 51 5.68 -1.88 7.94
N VAL A 52 5.82 -2.06 6.64
CA VAL A 52 5.39 -1.11 5.62
C VAL A 52 3.93 -1.37 5.28
N VAL A 53 3.11 -0.33 5.43
CA VAL A 53 1.66 -0.42 5.25
C VAL A 53 1.21 0.69 4.31
N MET A 54 0.36 0.33 3.34
CA MET A 54 -0.39 1.29 2.53
C MET A 54 -1.78 1.45 3.13
N GLN A 55 -2.20 2.70 3.31
CA GLN A 55 -3.54 3.04 3.77
C GLN A 55 -4.22 3.99 2.78
N ALA A 56 -5.53 3.84 2.65
CA ALA A 56 -6.36 4.65 1.78
C ALA A 56 -7.65 5.09 2.48
N LEU A 57 -8.11 6.28 2.10
CA LEU A 57 -9.35 6.88 2.58
C LEU A 57 -10.50 6.53 1.64
N SER A 58 -11.67 6.31 2.21
CA SER A 58 -12.92 6.17 1.47
C SER A 58 -13.98 7.12 2.02
N LYS A 59 -14.53 7.99 1.16
CA LYS A 59 -15.61 8.93 1.49
C LYS A 59 -16.25 9.47 0.20
N GLY A 60 -17.57 9.40 0.10
CA GLY A 60 -18.28 9.85 -1.10
C GLY A 60 -17.86 9.04 -2.32
N THR A 61 -17.29 9.70 -3.33
CA THR A 61 -16.77 9.07 -4.55
C THR A 61 -15.33 8.58 -4.42
N LEU A 62 -14.68 8.77 -3.27
CA LEU A 62 -13.36 8.23 -2.99
C LEU A 62 -13.50 6.81 -2.45
N GLY A 63 -12.80 5.87 -3.06
CA GLY A 63 -12.67 4.49 -2.58
C GLY A 63 -11.32 4.28 -1.90
N PRO A 64 -11.18 3.24 -1.05
CA PRO A 64 -9.85 2.79 -0.76
C PRO A 64 -9.28 2.23 -2.06
N SER A 65 -8.30 2.93 -2.62
CA SER A 65 -7.83 2.71 -3.99
C SER A 65 -6.33 2.96 -4.05
N ALA A 66 -5.62 2.12 -4.80
CA ALA A 66 -4.19 2.25 -4.98
C ALA A 66 -3.83 3.56 -5.72
N PRO A 67 -2.58 4.03 -5.56
CA PRO A 67 -2.07 5.23 -6.22
C PRO A 67 -2.32 5.26 -7.73
N GLY A 68 -2.63 6.44 -8.26
CA GLY A 68 -2.81 6.69 -9.68
C GLY A 68 -4.24 6.52 -10.20
N LYS A 69 -5.17 5.98 -9.41
CA LYS A 69 -6.60 5.96 -9.77
C LYS A 69 -7.26 7.31 -9.52
N ALA A 70 -8.42 7.55 -10.14
CA ALA A 70 -9.15 8.82 -10.02
C ALA A 70 -9.80 9.02 -8.63
N ASP A 71 -10.01 7.94 -7.89
CA ASP A 71 -10.63 7.91 -6.56
C ASP A 71 -9.61 7.67 -5.45
N SER A 72 -8.30 7.69 -5.76
CA SER A 72 -7.24 7.28 -4.83
C SER A 72 -6.74 8.43 -3.95
N VAL A 73 -6.95 8.33 -2.63
CA VAL A 73 -6.30 9.20 -1.63
C VAL A 73 -5.75 8.33 -0.52
N GLY A 74 -4.46 8.47 -0.22
CA GLY A 74 -3.85 7.62 0.80
C GLY A 74 -2.38 7.93 1.07
N SER A 75 -1.74 7.03 1.79
CA SER A 75 -0.32 7.13 2.15
C SER A 75 0.33 5.77 2.37
N VAL A 76 1.66 5.76 2.31
CA VAL A 76 2.50 4.64 2.70
C VAL A 76 3.39 5.08 3.85
N ALA A 77 3.47 4.25 4.88
CA ALA A 77 4.32 4.52 6.04
C ALA A 77 4.91 3.22 6.62
N ALA A 78 6.05 3.35 7.30
CA ALA A 78 6.74 2.26 7.95
C ALA A 78 6.60 2.33 9.47
N TYR A 79 5.99 1.32 10.06
CA TYR A 79 5.66 1.23 11.48
C TYR A 79 6.61 0.28 12.22
N ASP A 80 7.06 0.70 13.39
CA ASP A 80 7.71 -0.16 14.38
C ASP A 80 6.67 -0.54 15.43
N CYS A 81 6.16 -1.77 15.36
CA CYS A 81 5.13 -2.28 16.26
C CYS A 81 5.60 -2.37 17.71
N SER A 82 6.89 -2.61 17.95
CA SER A 82 7.45 -2.73 19.29
C SER A 82 7.65 -1.35 19.94
N LYS A 83 8.16 -0.39 19.18
CA LYS A 83 8.44 0.97 19.66
C LYS A 83 7.28 1.95 19.44
N LYS A 84 6.19 1.51 18.79
CA LYS A 84 5.01 2.33 18.45
C LYS A 84 5.39 3.66 17.80
N ASN A 85 6.24 3.59 16.78
CA ASN A 85 6.67 4.76 16.03
C ASN A 85 6.53 4.52 14.52
N VAL A 86 6.48 5.61 13.76
CA VAL A 86 6.15 5.64 12.34
C VAL A 86 7.12 6.53 11.57
N ILE A 87 7.46 6.11 10.35
CA ILE A 87 8.13 6.94 9.36
C ILE A 87 7.16 7.11 8.17
N PRO A 88 6.64 8.32 7.91
CA PRO A 88 5.86 8.60 6.71
C PRO A 88 6.76 8.50 5.47
N MET A 89 6.39 7.68 4.48
CA MET A 89 7.22 7.42 3.30
C MET A 89 6.71 8.20 2.08
N ALA A 90 5.39 8.19 1.88
CA ALA A 90 4.74 8.86 0.76
C ALA A 90 3.27 9.14 1.07
N SER A 91 2.71 10.15 0.39
CA SER A 91 1.27 10.32 0.26
C SER A 91 0.91 10.38 -1.22
N TYR A 92 -0.30 9.95 -1.56
CA TYR A 92 -0.78 9.96 -2.93
C TYR A 92 -2.20 10.52 -3.02
N ARG A 93 -2.54 10.99 -4.22
CA ARG A 93 -3.77 11.71 -4.56
C ARG A 93 -4.26 11.25 -5.94
N PRO A 94 -5.49 11.63 -6.35
CA PRO A 94 -6.05 11.19 -7.62
C PRO A 94 -5.12 11.46 -8.80
N ASN A 95 -4.97 10.46 -9.66
CA ASN A 95 -4.17 10.53 -10.89
C ASN A 95 -2.68 10.84 -10.68
N GLN A 96 -2.15 10.63 -9.46
CA GLN A 96 -0.73 10.79 -9.16
C GLN A 96 -0.09 9.44 -8.83
N ALA A 97 1.04 9.15 -9.48
CA ALA A 97 1.85 7.98 -9.14
C ALA A 97 2.42 8.07 -7.71
N LEU A 98 2.64 6.92 -7.10
CA LEU A 98 3.29 6.83 -5.79
C LEU A 98 4.78 7.14 -5.92
N ASP A 99 5.26 8.10 -5.13
CA ASP A 99 6.67 8.46 -5.05
C ASP A 99 7.18 8.24 -3.62
N ILE A 100 7.81 7.07 -3.39
CA ILE A 100 8.44 6.72 -2.11
C ILE A 100 9.89 7.19 -2.14
N LYS A 101 10.24 8.07 -1.20
CA LYS A 101 11.63 8.53 -1.04
C LYS A 101 12.56 7.36 -0.72
N ALA A 102 13.61 7.16 -1.52
CA ALA A 102 14.59 6.09 -1.28
C ALA A 102 15.27 6.18 0.10
N THR A 103 15.37 7.39 0.66
CA THR A 103 16.05 7.68 1.93
C THR A 103 15.19 7.48 3.17
N TRP A 104 13.93 7.03 3.05
CA TRP A 104 12.99 6.97 4.18
C TRP A 104 13.53 6.20 5.39
N ARG A 105 14.39 5.19 5.17
CA ARG A 105 14.99 4.39 6.26
C ARG A 105 15.92 5.19 7.17
N SER A 106 16.43 6.32 6.69
CA SER A 106 17.29 7.24 7.44
C SER A 106 16.51 8.37 8.10
N ASP A 107 15.21 8.50 7.83
CA ASP A 107 14.38 9.55 8.41
C ASP A 107 14.12 9.28 9.90
N THR A 108 14.09 10.34 10.70
CA THR A 108 13.81 10.25 12.14
C THR A 108 12.37 9.76 12.38
N PRO A 109 12.16 8.64 13.08
CA PRO A 109 10.82 8.15 13.39
C PRO A 109 10.07 9.11 14.30
N LYS A 110 8.77 9.26 14.06
CA LYS A 110 7.84 9.99 14.93
C LYS A 110 7.03 8.99 15.75
N LYS A 111 6.58 9.40 16.92
CA LYS A 111 5.66 8.56 17.71
C LYS A 111 4.36 8.36 16.93
N ALA A 112 3.88 7.11 16.88
CA ALA A 112 2.61 6.78 16.23
C ALA A 112 1.47 7.00 17.24
N GLU A 113 1.06 8.25 17.38
CA GLU A 113 0.02 8.68 18.31
C GLU A 113 -1.19 9.26 17.58
N GLY A 114 -2.32 9.33 18.29
CA GLY A 114 -3.62 9.72 17.75
C GLY A 114 -4.46 8.51 17.33
N ALA A 115 -5.78 8.68 17.34
CA ALA A 115 -6.76 7.61 17.17
C ALA A 115 -6.53 6.77 15.91
N ASP A 116 -6.20 7.40 14.77
CA ASP A 116 -5.97 6.71 13.50
C ASP A 116 -4.74 5.79 13.55
N ASN A 117 -3.63 6.29 14.09
CA ASN A 117 -2.38 5.51 14.20
C ASN A 117 -2.52 4.38 15.21
N GLU A 118 -3.20 4.63 16.33
CA GLU A 118 -3.46 3.61 17.34
C GLU A 118 -4.37 2.50 16.80
N ALA A 119 -5.43 2.87 16.08
CA ALA A 119 -6.31 1.93 15.41
C ALA A 119 -5.57 1.11 14.35
N LEU A 120 -4.71 1.76 13.54
CA LEU A 120 -3.92 1.06 12.54
C LEU A 120 -2.95 0.06 13.18
N LEU A 121 -2.17 0.49 14.18
CA LEU A 121 -1.25 -0.40 14.89
C LEU A 121 -1.98 -1.60 15.51
N ALA A 122 -3.17 -1.39 16.09
CA ALA A 122 -3.99 -2.46 16.63
C ALA A 122 -4.46 -3.46 15.54
N ALA A 123 -4.71 -2.97 14.31
CA ALA A 123 -5.13 -3.82 13.20
C ALA A 123 -3.96 -4.60 12.56
N VAL A 124 -2.78 -4.00 12.41
CA VAL A 124 -1.69 -4.59 11.61
C VAL A 124 -0.61 -5.29 12.44
N CYS A 125 -0.31 -4.80 13.65
CA CYS A 125 0.79 -5.32 14.45
C CYS A 125 0.61 -6.77 14.94
N PRO A 126 -0.61 -7.25 15.27
CA PRO A 126 -0.81 -8.67 15.61
C PRO A 126 -0.44 -9.64 14.48
N HIS A 127 -0.37 -9.16 13.24
CA HIS A 127 -0.08 -9.98 12.06
C HIS A 127 1.30 -9.70 11.45
N ALA A 128 2.11 -8.85 12.08
CA ALA A 128 3.38 -8.36 11.52
C ALA A 128 4.43 -9.46 11.27
N ASP A 129 4.34 -10.61 11.93
CA ASP A 129 5.25 -11.74 11.72
C ASP A 129 4.75 -12.75 10.66
N HIS A 130 3.54 -12.55 10.13
CA HIS A 130 2.95 -13.40 9.09
C HIS A 130 2.95 -12.75 7.70
N VAL A 131 3.38 -11.49 7.59
CA VAL A 131 3.47 -10.80 6.31
C VAL A 131 4.76 -11.17 5.56
N PRO A 132 4.80 -11.03 4.23
CA PRO A 132 6.03 -11.22 3.46
C PRO A 132 7.15 -10.30 3.94
N VAL A 133 8.39 -10.77 3.86
CA VAL A 133 9.59 -9.95 4.09
C VAL A 133 10.14 -9.50 2.72
N LYS A 134 10.33 -8.20 2.53
CA LYS A 134 10.89 -7.62 1.30
C LYS A 134 12.12 -6.78 1.60
#